data_AF-A0AAD5ZB82-F1
#
_entry.id   AF-A0AAD5ZB82-F1
#
_cell.length_a   1.000
_cell.length_b   1.000
_cell.length_c   1.000
_cell.angle_alpha   90.00
_cell.angle_beta   90.00
_cell.angle_gamma   90.00
#
_symmetry.space_group_name_H-M   'P 1'
#
loop_
_entity.id
_entity.type
_entity.pdbx_description
1 polymer ?
#
loop_
_entity_poly.entity_id
_entity_poly.type
_entity_poly.pdbx_seq_one_letter_code
_entity_poly.pdbx_strand_id
1 'polypeptide(L)'
;MGSLAVATNEKDNRAGAEIVYGAEECYNHSMELLKALGFPEGVMPLKNLDEAGLVRETGYVWMKQKAPYEHFFKGTNTKVKYDTEVTAYVENGKMKKMTGVKSRQMMLWVPIVEMSVEEGEKIYFKSAVGIGRSFPASAFADEVNTKSVEAAAN
;
A
#
# COMPACT_ATOMS: atom_id res chain seq x y z
N MET A 1 -18.25 28.65 5.78
CA MET A 1 -18.51 27.55 4.82
C MET A 1 -17.77 26.33 5.34
N GLY A 2 -18.44 25.51 6.15
CA GLY A 2 -17.85 24.31 6.75
C GLY A 2 -17.70 23.23 5.69
N SER A 3 -16.47 22.81 5.43
CA SER A 3 -16.19 21.70 4.53
C SER A 3 -16.63 20.42 5.22
N LEU A 4 -17.71 19.82 4.72
CA LEU A 4 -18.22 18.54 5.19
C LEU A 4 -17.26 17.46 4.70
N ALA A 5 -16.37 16.99 5.59
CA ALA A 5 -15.62 15.78 5.35
C ALA A 5 -16.62 14.61 5.31
N VAL A 6 -16.97 14.18 4.10
CA VAL A 6 -17.75 12.95 3.90
C VAL A 6 -16.84 11.79 4.31
N ALA A 7 -17.02 11.34 5.55
CA ALA A 7 -16.55 10.03 5.98
C ALA A 7 -17.44 9.00 5.26
N THR A 8 -17.02 8.57 4.06
CA THR A 8 -17.67 7.47 3.34
C THR A 8 -17.54 6.20 4.17
N ASN A 9 -18.67 5.67 4.62
CA ASN A 9 -18.79 4.42 5.38
C ASN A 9 -18.11 3.26 4.63
N GLU A 10 -17.15 2.58 5.26
CA GLU A 10 -16.36 1.48 4.68
C GLU A 10 -17.19 0.28 4.19
N LYS A 11 -18.43 0.12 4.71
CA LYS A 11 -19.33 -0.97 4.31
C LYS A 11 -20.00 -0.77 2.94
N ASP A 12 -20.18 0.48 2.52
CA ASP A 12 -20.84 0.79 1.23
C ASP A 12 -19.83 0.65 0.07
N ASN A 13 -18.56 0.96 0.35
CA ASN A 13 -17.50 0.96 -0.66
C ASN A 13 -17.03 -0.43 -1.10
N ARG A 14 -17.53 -1.52 -0.50
CA ARG A 14 -17.13 -2.92 -0.83
C ARG A 14 -18.19 -3.68 -1.62
N ALA A 15 -19.32 -3.06 -1.94
CA ALA A 15 -20.36 -3.71 -2.74
C ALA A 15 -19.81 -4.11 -4.12
N GLY A 16 -20.07 -5.36 -4.54
CA GLY A 16 -19.60 -5.87 -5.82
C GLY A 16 -18.08 -6.14 -5.90
N ALA A 17 -17.39 -6.17 -4.76
CA ALA A 17 -15.95 -6.43 -4.73
C ALA A 17 -15.59 -7.86 -5.16
N GLU A 18 -14.48 -7.96 -5.87
CA GLU A 18 -13.72 -9.20 -5.98
C GLU A 18 -12.91 -9.35 -4.70
N ILE A 19 -13.15 -10.42 -3.94
CA ILE A 19 -12.48 -10.67 -2.66
C ILE A 19 -11.76 -12.01 -2.76
N VAL A 20 -10.48 -12.00 -2.41
CA VAL A 20 -9.65 -13.19 -2.27
C VAL A 20 -9.30 -13.38 -0.79
N TYR A 21 -9.14 -14.65 -0.42
CA TYR A 21 -8.76 -15.07 0.93
C TYR A 21 -7.60 -16.04 0.84
N GLY A 22 -6.79 -16.12 1.89
CA GLY A 22 -5.63 -16.99 1.95
C GLY A 22 -4.34 -16.25 1.59
N ALA A 23 -3.25 -16.64 2.25
CA ALA A 23 -2.00 -15.87 2.22
C ALA A 23 -1.38 -15.81 0.83
N GLU A 24 -1.44 -16.90 0.07
CA GLU A 24 -0.86 -17.00 -1.27
C GLU A 24 -1.71 -16.24 -2.30
N GLU A 25 -3.02 -16.46 -2.28
CA GLU A 25 -3.96 -15.84 -3.22
C GLU A 25 -4.05 -14.33 -3.01
N CYS A 26 -4.13 -13.87 -1.75
CA CYS A 26 -4.12 -12.44 -1.43
C CYS A 26 -2.81 -11.79 -1.87
N TYR A 27 -1.69 -12.48 -1.68
CA TYR A 27 -0.39 -12.01 -2.10
C TYR A 27 -0.31 -11.84 -3.61
N ASN A 28 -0.63 -12.91 -4.37
CA ASN A 28 -0.58 -12.90 -5.82
C ASN A 28 -1.51 -11.83 -6.41
N HIS A 29 -2.74 -11.74 -5.90
CA HIS A 29 -3.69 -10.71 -6.32
C HIS A 29 -3.18 -9.29 -6.06
N SER A 30 -2.58 -9.04 -4.89
CA SER A 30 -2.03 -7.72 -4.54
C SER A 30 -0.83 -7.35 -5.42
N MET A 31 0.03 -8.32 -5.74
CA MET A 31 1.19 -8.10 -6.60
C MET A 31 0.77 -7.85 -8.06
N GLU A 32 -0.20 -8.61 -8.58
CA GLU A 32 -0.77 -8.38 -9.90
C GLU A 32 -1.36 -6.98 -10.02
N LEU A 33 -2.10 -6.52 -9.00
CA LEU A 33 -2.64 -5.17 -8.95
C LEU A 33 -1.53 -4.12 -8.97
N LEU A 34 -0.50 -4.25 -8.12
CA LEU A 34 0.64 -3.32 -8.11
C LEU A 34 1.33 -3.25 -9.47
N LYS A 35 1.59 -4.41 -10.08
CA LYS A 35 2.21 -4.51 -11.39
C LYS A 35 1.35 -3.88 -12.49
N ALA A 36 0.04 -4.12 -12.48
CA ALA A 36 -0.89 -3.51 -13.43
C ALA A 36 -0.93 -1.98 -13.31
N LEU A 37 -0.70 -1.45 -12.10
CA LEU A 37 -0.61 -0.02 -11.83
C LEU A 37 0.81 0.55 -12.07
N GLY A 38 1.79 -0.27 -12.47
CA GLY A 38 3.16 0.17 -12.75
C GLY A 38 4.03 0.37 -11.51
N PHE A 39 3.59 -0.09 -10.34
CA PHE A 39 4.37 0.00 -9.11
C PHE A 39 5.41 -1.14 -9.01
N PRO A 40 6.58 -0.90 -8.39
CA PRO A 40 7.54 -1.95 -8.15
C PRO A 40 7.02 -2.92 -7.08
N GLU A 41 7.26 -4.21 -7.28
CA GLU A 41 6.74 -5.29 -6.41
C GLU A 41 7.14 -5.12 -4.94
N GLY A 42 8.31 -4.53 -4.68
CA GLY A 42 8.82 -4.28 -3.35
C GLY A 42 8.26 -3.05 -2.64
N VAL A 43 7.44 -2.21 -3.31
CA VAL A 43 6.99 -0.93 -2.75
C VAL A 43 6.05 -1.09 -1.56
N MET A 44 5.32 -2.20 -1.50
CA MET A 44 4.47 -2.59 -0.38
C MET A 44 4.85 -4.01 0.05
N PRO A 45 5.76 -4.17 1.03
CA PRO A 45 6.22 -5.47 1.53
C PRO A 45 5.17 -6.13 2.43
N LEU A 46 3.93 -6.25 1.97
CA LEU A 46 2.78 -6.80 2.69
C LEU A 46 3.10 -8.20 3.23
N LYS A 47 2.72 -8.46 4.48
CA LYS A 47 3.00 -9.73 5.18
C LYS A 47 1.72 -10.36 5.69
N ASN A 48 1.67 -11.70 5.66
CA ASN A 48 0.60 -12.50 6.28
C ASN A 48 -0.80 -11.98 5.93
N LEU A 49 -1.04 -11.75 4.63
CA LEU A 49 -2.36 -11.33 4.15
C LEU A 49 -3.38 -12.44 4.40
N ASP A 50 -4.59 -12.06 4.83
CA ASP A 50 -5.70 -12.99 5.05
C ASP A 50 -6.90 -12.70 4.15
N GLU A 51 -7.05 -11.43 3.75
CA GLU A 51 -8.09 -10.95 2.85
C GLU A 51 -7.54 -9.80 1.98
N ALA A 52 -7.81 -9.83 0.68
CA ALA A 52 -7.62 -8.68 -0.19
C ALA A 52 -8.84 -8.51 -1.08
N GLY A 53 -9.23 -7.27 -1.36
CA GLY A 53 -10.37 -7.01 -2.21
C GLY A 53 -10.25 -5.78 -3.07
N LEU A 54 -10.92 -5.81 -4.21
CA LEU A 54 -10.95 -4.76 -5.23
C LEU A 54 -12.37 -4.58 -5.75
N VAL A 55 -12.88 -3.35 -5.70
CA VAL A 55 -14.08 -2.96 -6.43
C VAL A 55 -13.66 -2.31 -7.74
N ARG A 56 -13.77 -3.05 -8.86
CA ARG A 56 -13.31 -2.57 -10.16
C ARG A 56 -13.97 -1.28 -10.62
N GLU A 57 -15.24 -1.09 -10.29
CA GLU A 57 -16.01 0.10 -10.68
C GLU A 57 -15.49 1.38 -10.04
N THR A 58 -15.12 1.34 -8.76
CA THR A 58 -14.69 2.53 -8.00
C THR A 58 -13.17 2.62 -7.85
N GLY A 59 -12.45 1.53 -8.12
CA GLY A 59 -11.03 1.39 -7.81
C GLY A 59 -10.74 1.26 -6.31
N TYR A 60 -11.76 1.06 -5.46
CA TYR A 60 -11.52 0.88 -4.03
C TYR A 60 -10.83 -0.47 -3.76
N VAL A 61 -9.70 -0.44 -3.07
CA VAL A 61 -8.91 -1.62 -2.71
C VAL A 61 -8.70 -1.67 -1.20
N TRP A 62 -8.67 -2.88 -0.65
CA TRP A 62 -8.17 -3.11 0.70
C TRP A 62 -7.34 -4.39 0.78
N MET A 63 -6.41 -4.41 1.73
CA MET A 63 -5.59 -5.56 2.08
C MET A 63 -5.58 -5.67 3.60
N LYS A 64 -5.96 -6.83 4.13
CA LYS A 64 -5.89 -7.16 5.55
C LYS A 64 -4.72 -8.10 5.81
N GLN A 65 -4.03 -7.84 6.90
CA GLN A 65 -2.90 -8.60 7.42
C GLN A 65 -3.20 -9.02 8.85
N LYS A 66 -2.67 -10.16 9.29
CA LYS A 66 -2.95 -10.71 10.63
C LYS A 66 -2.64 -9.77 11.80
N ALA A 67 -1.62 -8.91 11.68
CA ALA A 67 -1.21 -7.99 12.72
C ALA A 67 -0.49 -6.78 12.11
N PRO A 68 -0.51 -5.59 12.76
CA PRO A 68 0.29 -4.46 12.33
C PRO A 68 1.78 -4.77 12.49
N TYR A 69 2.62 -4.25 11.59
CA TYR A 69 4.08 -4.39 11.70
C TYR A 69 4.80 -3.14 11.21
N GLU A 70 6.07 -3.03 11.59
CA GLU A 70 6.97 -1.99 11.11
C GLU A 70 7.96 -2.58 10.12
N HIS A 71 8.22 -1.84 9.05
CA HIS A 71 9.20 -2.20 8.04
C HIS A 71 10.26 -1.10 7.93
N PHE A 72 11.48 -1.49 7.58
CA PHE A 72 12.54 -0.53 7.29
C PHE A 72 13.05 -0.74 5.87
N PHE A 73 12.73 0.22 5.00
CA PHE A 73 13.23 0.23 3.63
C PHE A 73 14.68 0.71 3.63
N LYS A 74 15.60 -0.19 3.30
CA LYS A 74 17.03 0.16 3.20
C LYS A 74 17.29 1.16 2.08
N GLY A 75 16.72 0.94 0.90
CA GLY A 75 16.93 1.79 -0.27
C GLY A 75 16.43 3.23 -0.12
N THR A 76 15.47 3.48 0.76
CA THR A 76 14.95 4.83 1.07
C THR A 76 15.34 5.32 2.46
N ASN A 77 16.08 4.52 3.24
CA ASN A 77 16.42 4.76 4.64
C ASN A 77 15.21 5.23 5.48
N THR A 78 14.06 4.59 5.29
CA THR A 78 12.79 5.02 5.87
C THR A 78 12.13 3.90 6.65
N LYS A 79 11.73 4.19 7.90
CA LYS A 79 10.89 3.30 8.69
C LYS A 79 9.41 3.59 8.39
N VAL A 80 8.64 2.55 8.12
CA VAL A 80 7.19 2.63 7.90
C VAL A 80 6.47 1.67 8.82
N LYS A 81 5.20 1.96 9.08
CA LYS A 81 4.28 1.11 9.82
C LYS A 81 3.07 0.82 8.96
N TYR A 82 2.70 -0.45 8.90
CA TYR A 82 1.47 -0.93 8.29
C TYR A 82 0.51 -1.36 9.40
N ASP A 83 -0.70 -0.81 9.38
CA ASP A 83 -1.79 -1.23 10.27
C ASP A 83 -2.42 -2.54 9.74
N THR A 84 -3.33 -3.15 10.51
CA THR A 84 -4.00 -4.42 10.16
C THR A 84 -4.76 -4.35 8.83
N GLU A 85 -5.30 -3.20 8.47
CA GLU A 85 -5.98 -2.99 7.20
C GLU A 85 -5.39 -1.77 6.50
N VAL A 86 -5.01 -1.95 5.24
CA VAL A 86 -4.54 -0.90 4.33
C VAL A 86 -5.59 -0.73 3.25
N THR A 87 -6.05 0.50 3.02
CA THR A 87 -7.04 0.80 1.97
C THR A 87 -6.56 1.92 1.08
N ALA A 88 -7.06 1.96 -0.16
CA ALA A 88 -6.81 3.04 -1.10
C ALA A 88 -7.88 3.08 -2.21
N TYR A 89 -7.83 4.13 -3.02
CA TYR A 89 -8.47 4.17 -4.33
C TYR A 89 -7.38 4.13 -5.39
N VAL A 90 -7.47 3.18 -6.32
CA VAL A 90 -6.49 2.98 -7.39
C VAL A 90 -6.95 3.64 -8.68
N GLU A 91 -5.99 4.26 -9.38
CA GLU A 91 -6.11 4.79 -10.72
C GLU A 91 -4.83 4.45 -11.48
N ASN A 92 -4.81 4.62 -12.80
CA ASN A 92 -3.63 4.31 -13.61
C ASN A 92 -2.37 5.02 -13.06
N GLY A 93 -1.39 4.25 -12.60
CA GLY A 93 -0.15 4.79 -12.01
C GLY A 93 -0.28 5.38 -10.61
N LYS A 94 -1.42 5.25 -9.92
CA LYS A 94 -1.69 6.03 -8.70
C LYS A 94 -2.57 5.32 -7.67
N MET A 95 -2.24 5.52 -6.39
CA MET A 95 -3.06 5.18 -5.24
C MET A 95 -3.32 6.44 -4.43
N LYS A 96 -4.58 6.71 -4.08
CA LYS A 96 -4.99 7.92 -3.36
C LYS A 96 -5.95 7.62 -2.23
N LYS A 97 -6.06 8.57 -1.29
CA LYS A 97 -6.78 8.41 -0.02
C LYS A 97 -6.33 7.15 0.72
N MET A 98 -5.02 6.90 0.70
CA MET A 98 -4.45 5.73 1.36
C MET A 98 -4.65 5.81 2.87
N THR A 99 -4.96 4.67 3.49
CA THR A 99 -5.04 4.50 4.94
C THR A 99 -4.22 3.30 5.38
N GLY A 100 -3.89 3.22 6.67
CA GLY A 100 -3.14 2.10 7.23
C GLY A 100 -1.64 2.11 6.98
N VAL A 101 -1.10 3.10 6.25
CA VAL A 101 0.35 3.26 6.01
C VAL A 101 0.86 4.54 6.66
N LYS A 102 1.89 4.43 7.50
CA LYS A 102 2.52 5.58 8.17
C LYS A 102 4.04 5.55 7.97
N SER A 103 4.64 6.68 7.63
CA SER A 103 6.10 6.85 7.62
C SER A 103 6.59 7.48 8.91
N ARG A 104 7.77 7.08 9.37
CA ARG A 104 8.43 7.72 10.50
C ARG A 104 9.13 8.98 9.99
N GLN A 105 8.63 10.13 10.42
CA GLN A 105 9.26 11.42 10.15
C GLN A 105 9.72 12.03 11.48
N MET A 106 11.03 12.13 11.66
CA MET A 106 11.64 12.52 12.95
C MET A 106 11.12 11.62 14.09
N MET A 107 10.33 12.19 15.01
CA MET A 107 9.77 11.50 16.17
C MET A 107 8.27 11.16 16.03
N LEU A 108 7.65 11.38 14.87
CA LEU A 108 6.21 11.18 14.65
C LEU A 108 5.93 10.15 13.56
N TRP A 109 4.82 9.43 13.72
CA TRP A 109 4.25 8.58 12.68
C TRP A 109 3.27 9.38 11.84
N VAL A 110 3.62 9.62 10.58
CA VAL A 110 2.86 10.47 9.68
C VAL A 110 2.18 9.59 8.62
N PRO A 111 0.84 9.64 8.48
CA PRO A 111 0.14 8.87 7.46
C PRO A 111 0.60 9.23 6.05
N ILE A 112 0.74 8.22 5.20
CA ILE A 112 0.88 8.38 3.75
C ILE A 112 -0.52 8.32 3.16
N VAL A 113 -0.88 9.32 2.36
CA VAL A 113 -2.24 9.48 1.81
C VAL A 113 -2.30 9.27 0.30
N GLU A 114 -1.13 9.27 -0.37
CA GLU A 114 -1.03 9.14 -1.81
C GLU A 114 0.32 8.51 -2.18
N MET A 115 0.30 7.69 -3.22
CA MET A 115 1.47 7.12 -3.88
C MET A 115 1.23 7.16 -5.40
N SER A 116 2.24 7.52 -6.19
CA SER A 116 2.11 7.55 -7.66
C SER A 116 3.42 7.22 -8.36
N VAL A 117 3.32 6.63 -9.54
CA VAL A 117 4.42 6.43 -10.47
C VAL A 117 4.64 7.74 -11.25
N GLU A 118 5.86 8.25 -11.20
CA GLU A 118 6.29 9.44 -11.96
C GLU A 118 7.07 9.05 -13.22
N GLU A 119 7.17 9.99 -14.15
CA GLU A 119 8.06 9.85 -15.31
C GLU A 119 9.52 9.68 -14.85
N GLY A 120 10.22 8.70 -15.43
CA GLY A 120 11.60 8.36 -15.06
C GLY A 120 11.74 7.34 -13.93
N GLU A 121 10.82 6.38 -13.83
CA GLU A 121 10.88 5.22 -12.92
C GLU A 121 11.02 5.60 -11.43
N LYS A 122 10.34 6.68 -11.03
CA LYS A 122 10.28 7.12 -9.64
C LYS A 122 8.91 6.88 -9.06
N ILE A 123 8.90 6.61 -7.75
CA ILE A 123 7.68 6.48 -6.96
C ILE A 123 7.60 7.66 -6.01
N TYR A 124 6.56 8.47 -6.19
CA TYR A 124 6.21 9.59 -5.35
C TYR A 124 5.29 9.15 -4.21
N PHE A 125 5.52 9.70 -3.03
CA PHE A 125 4.71 9.51 -1.83
C PHE A 125 4.34 10.86 -1.24
N LYS A 126 3.07 11.03 -0.86
CA LYS A 126 2.58 12.22 -0.17
C LYS A 126 2.10 11.87 1.22
N SER A 127 2.56 12.63 2.22
CA SER A 127 2.08 12.50 3.58
C SER A 127 0.85 13.37 3.86
N ALA A 128 0.10 13.05 4.92
CA ALA A 128 -1.07 13.81 5.36
C ALA A 128 -0.75 15.27 5.76
N VAL A 129 0.52 15.57 6.07
CA VAL A 129 0.98 16.94 6.39
C VAL A 129 1.49 17.69 5.15
N GLY A 130 1.27 17.15 3.95
CA GLY A 130 1.60 17.82 2.69
C GLY A 130 3.05 17.66 2.22
N ILE A 131 3.86 16.82 2.89
CA ILE A 131 5.25 16.56 2.49
C ILE A 131 5.26 15.46 1.42
N GLY A 132 5.79 15.80 0.24
CA GLY A 132 6.03 14.87 -0.86
C GLY A 132 7.47 14.39 -0.91
N ARG A 133 7.70 13.12 -1.26
CA ARG A 133 9.03 12.56 -1.53
C ARG A 133 8.98 11.56 -2.68
N SER A 134 9.95 11.64 -3.59
CA SER A 134 10.13 10.66 -4.67
C SER A 134 11.37 9.81 -4.45
N PHE A 135 11.27 8.53 -4.75
CA PHE A 135 12.38 7.58 -4.70
C PHE A 135 12.46 6.80 -6.01
N PRO A 136 13.66 6.42 -6.49
CA PRO A 136 13.76 5.55 -7.67
C PRO A 136 13.14 4.18 -7.39
N ALA A 137 12.54 3.55 -8.39
CA ALA A 137 11.91 2.23 -8.26
C ALA A 137 12.92 1.16 -7.76
N SER A 138 14.19 1.32 -8.11
CA SER A 138 15.30 0.47 -7.64
C SER A 138 15.49 0.49 -6.12
N ALA A 139 15.04 1.54 -5.42
CA ALA A 139 15.09 1.62 -3.96
C ALA A 139 14.22 0.56 -3.25
N PHE A 140 13.34 -0.12 -4.00
CA PHE A 140 12.44 -1.15 -3.51
C PHE A 140 12.82 -2.57 -3.97
N ALA A 141 13.89 -2.73 -4.76
CA ALA A 141 14.25 -4.02 -5.37
C ALA A 141 14.64 -5.09 -4.32
N ASP A 142 15.32 -4.69 -3.24
CA ASP A 142 15.79 -5.61 -2.19
C ASP A 142 14.64 -6.28 -1.42
N GLU A 143 13.44 -5.71 -1.47
CA GLU A 143 12.27 -6.21 -0.76
C GLU A 143 11.66 -7.45 -1.45
N VAL A 144 11.94 -7.65 -2.74
CA VAL A 144 11.49 -8.81 -3.51
C VAL A 144 12.25 -10.08 -3.10
N ASN A 145 13.55 -9.96 -2.82
CA ASN A 145 14.44 -11.08 -2.49
C ASN A 145 14.29 -11.60 -1.04
N THR A 146 13.64 -10.84 -0.16
CA THR A 146 13.47 -11.25 1.25
C THR A 146 12.37 -12.33 1.41
N LYS A 147 11.46 -12.45 0.43
CA LYS A 147 10.29 -13.36 0.49
C LYS A 147 10.62 -14.82 0.14
N SER A 148 11.60 -15.08 -0.72
CA SER A 148 12.07 -16.44 -1.02
C SER A 148 12.72 -17.12 0.19
N VAL A 149 13.07 -16.37 1.24
CA VAL A 149 13.65 -16.89 2.48
C VAL A 149 12.60 -17.09 3.58
N GLU A 150 11.61 -16.20 3.71
CA GLU A 150 10.52 -16.34 4.71
C GLU A 150 9.46 -17.39 4.30
N ALA A 151 9.17 -17.56 3.01
CA ALA A 151 8.22 -18.59 2.54
C ALA A 151 8.77 -20.03 2.65
N ALA A 152 10.09 -20.20 2.64
CA ALA A 152 10.74 -21.50 2.81
C ALA A 152 10.93 -21.92 4.28
N ALA A 153 10.59 -21.03 5.23
CA ALA A 153 10.80 -21.22 6.67
C ALA A 153 9.52 -21.50 7.47
N ASN A 154 8.36 -21.62 6.81
CA ASN A 154 7.08 -22.02 7.42
C ASN A 154 6.57 -23.33 6.85
#